data_AF-A0A379WWA9-F1
#
_entry.id   AF-A0A379WWA9-F1
#
_cell.length_a   1.000
_cell.length_b   1.000
_cell.length_c   1.000
_cell.angle_alpha   90.00
_cell.angle_beta   90.00
_cell.angle_gamma   90.00
#
_symmetry.space_group_name_H-M   'P 1'
#
loop_
_entity.id
_entity.type
_entity.pdbx_description
1 polymer ?
#
loop_
_entity_poly.entity_id
_entity_poly.type
_entity_poly.pdbx_seq_one_letter_code
_entity_poly.pdbx_strand_id
1 'polypeptide(L)'
;MEVIPGKPYVGLELPNKKRQTVYLREVLDNAKFRENPSPLTVVLGKDIAGDPVVADLAKMPHLLVAGTTGSGKSVGVNAMILSMLYKAQPEDVRFIMIDPKMLELSVYEGIPHLLTEVVTDMKDAANALRWSVNEMERRYKLMSALGVRNLAGITRKSPKRPAWDVRFRTRTGSRATSMDVQHPVLEKLRISWYWLMNLPT
;
A
#
# COMPACT_ATOMS: atom_id res chain seq x y z
N MET A 1 22.07 -27.74 -3.44
CA MET A 1 21.73 -28.11 -4.83
C MET A 1 20.25 -27.87 -4.99
N GLU A 2 19.86 -26.97 -5.89
CA GLU A 2 18.45 -26.65 -6.12
C GLU A 2 17.88 -27.64 -7.16
N VAL A 3 16.85 -28.38 -6.74
CA VAL A 3 16.15 -29.34 -7.58
C VAL A 3 15.04 -28.61 -8.33
N ILE A 4 14.92 -28.83 -9.63
CA ILE A 4 13.84 -28.23 -10.42
C ILE A 4 12.50 -28.79 -9.91
N PRO A 5 11.53 -27.96 -9.49
CA PRO A 5 10.25 -28.45 -8.99
C PRO A 5 9.59 -29.45 -9.96
N GLY A 6 9.29 -30.64 -9.45
CA GLY A 6 8.64 -31.71 -10.23
C GLY A 6 9.56 -32.47 -11.22
N LYS A 7 10.88 -32.26 -11.21
CA LYS A 7 11.82 -33.00 -12.07
C LYS A 7 13.03 -33.53 -11.29
N PRO A 8 13.60 -34.70 -11.66
CA PRO A 8 14.78 -35.26 -10.99
C PRO A 8 16.11 -34.61 -11.45
N TYR A 9 16.07 -33.39 -11.99
CA TYR A 9 17.23 -32.72 -12.59
C TYR A 9 17.72 -31.57 -11.71
N VAL A 10 19.01 -31.28 -11.82
CA VAL A 10 19.67 -30.13 -11.17
C VAL A 10 19.64 -28.94 -12.12
N GLY A 11 19.22 -27.77 -11.62
CA GLY A 11 19.25 -26.52 -12.38
C GLY A 11 20.65 -25.90 -12.41
N LEU A 12 21.10 -25.49 -13.61
CA LEU A 12 22.31 -24.68 -13.79
C LEU A 12 21.94 -23.45 -14.61
N GLU A 13 21.89 -22.30 -13.95
CA GLU A 13 21.55 -21.02 -14.59
C GLU A 13 22.82 -20.32 -15.08
N LEU A 14 22.90 -20.10 -16.40
CA LEU A 14 24.01 -19.41 -17.03
C LEU A 14 23.53 -18.08 -17.62
N PRO A 15 24.21 -16.96 -17.35
CA PRO A 15 23.83 -15.69 -17.91
C PRO A 15 23.97 -15.72 -19.43
N ASN A 16 22.95 -15.23 -20.12
CA ASN A 16 23.01 -15.05 -21.58
C ASN A 16 24.13 -14.07 -21.96
N LYS A 17 24.81 -14.35 -23.09
CA LYS A 17 25.85 -13.47 -23.67
C LYS A 17 25.33 -12.05 -23.93
N LYS A 18 24.06 -11.93 -24.33
CA LYS A 18 23.35 -10.66 -24.51
C LYS A 18 22.17 -10.64 -23.55
N ARG A 19 22.21 -9.74 -22.56
CA ARG A 19 21.09 -9.51 -21.64
C ARG A 19 20.01 -8.71 -22.37
N GLN A 20 18.75 -9.09 -22.15
CA GLN A 20 17.60 -8.36 -22.65
C GLN A 20 17.02 -7.50 -21.52
N THR A 21 16.66 -6.27 -21.83
CA THR A 21 16.04 -5.35 -20.87
C THR A 21 14.56 -5.70 -20.72
N VAL A 22 14.10 -5.85 -19.48
CA VAL A 22 12.67 -5.97 -19.16
C VAL A 22 12.13 -4.58 -18.90
N TYR A 23 11.22 -4.12 -19.75
CA TYR A 23 10.59 -2.81 -19.61
C TYR A 23 9.34 -2.91 -18.74
N LEU A 24 9.15 -1.97 -17.81
CA LEU A 24 7.97 -1.94 -16.93
C LEU A 24 6.66 -1.97 -17.74
N ARG A 25 6.58 -1.18 -18.83
CA ARG A 25 5.41 -1.13 -19.71
C ARG A 25 5.02 -2.49 -20.27
N GLU A 26 6.00 -3.33 -20.60
CA GLU A 26 5.73 -4.66 -21.15
C GLU A 26 4.92 -5.53 -20.18
N VAL A 27 5.22 -5.42 -18.89
CA VAL A 27 4.50 -6.17 -17.85
C VAL A 27 3.19 -5.49 -17.46
N LEU A 28 3.15 -4.16 -17.44
CA LEU A 28 1.91 -3.40 -17.20
C LEU A 28 0.87 -3.63 -18.30
N ASP A 29 1.30 -3.84 -19.54
CA ASP A 29 0.41 -4.12 -20.68
C ASP A 29 -0.12 -5.56 -20.69
N ASN A 30 0.40 -6.43 -19.84
CA ASN A 30 -0.02 -7.83 -19.75
C ASN A 30 -1.35 -8.02 -18.98
N ALA A 31 -2.14 -9.00 -19.42
CA ALA A 31 -3.40 -9.38 -18.77
C ALA A 31 -3.24 -9.70 -17.28
N LYS A 32 -2.16 -10.38 -16.87
CA LYS A 32 -1.88 -10.68 -15.45
C LYS A 32 -1.88 -9.43 -14.56
N PHE A 33 -1.41 -8.30 -15.08
CA PHE A 33 -1.44 -7.03 -14.37
C PHE A 33 -2.80 -6.33 -14.54
N ARG A 34 -3.25 -6.14 -15.80
CA ARG A 34 -4.45 -5.34 -16.11
C ARG A 34 -5.72 -5.90 -15.47
N GLU A 35 -5.92 -7.21 -15.55
CA GLU A 35 -7.13 -7.88 -15.09
C GLU A 35 -7.15 -8.16 -13.58
N ASN A 36 -6.01 -7.97 -12.89
CA ASN A 36 -5.96 -8.15 -11.43
C ASN A 36 -6.77 -7.03 -10.74
N PRO A 37 -7.81 -7.36 -9.94
CA PRO A 37 -8.67 -6.36 -9.33
C PRO A 37 -8.02 -5.63 -8.14
N SER A 38 -6.91 -6.13 -7.60
CA SER A 38 -6.26 -5.50 -6.44
C SER A 38 -5.59 -4.19 -6.84
N PRO A 39 -5.93 -3.04 -6.21
CA PRO A 39 -5.23 -1.78 -6.44
C PRO A 39 -3.79 -1.80 -5.90
N LEU A 40 -3.43 -2.83 -5.12
CA LEU A 40 -2.10 -3.07 -4.56
C LEU A 40 -1.29 -4.10 -5.37
N THR A 41 -1.68 -4.34 -6.63
CA THR A 41 -0.92 -5.18 -7.56
C THR A 41 0.37 -4.47 -7.96
N VAL A 42 1.50 -5.16 -7.85
CA VAL A 42 2.84 -4.66 -8.22
C VAL A 42 3.51 -5.54 -9.26
N VAL A 43 4.22 -4.91 -10.19
CA VAL A 43 5.09 -5.58 -11.16
C VAL A 43 6.43 -5.91 -10.50
N LEU A 44 6.85 -7.17 -10.62
CA LEU A 44 8.18 -7.62 -10.20
C LEU A 44 9.15 -7.79 -11.38
N GLY A 45 8.62 -8.05 -12.57
CA GLY A 45 9.40 -8.19 -13.81
C GLY A 45 9.00 -9.44 -14.58
N LYS A 46 9.99 -10.22 -14.99
CA LYS A 46 9.82 -11.50 -15.67
C LYS A 46 10.61 -12.59 -14.97
N ASP A 47 10.13 -13.82 -15.05
CA ASP A 47 10.88 -14.98 -14.58
C ASP A 47 11.96 -15.41 -15.58
N ILE A 48 12.65 -16.51 -15.28
CA ILE A 48 13.72 -17.08 -16.12
C ILE A 48 13.23 -17.57 -17.48
N ALA A 49 11.92 -17.83 -17.64
CA ALA A 49 11.30 -18.21 -18.91
C ALA A 49 10.84 -16.98 -19.73
N GLY A 50 10.89 -15.78 -19.12
CA GLY A 50 10.43 -14.54 -19.73
C GLY A 50 8.95 -14.25 -19.48
N ASP A 51 8.27 -15.05 -18.66
CA ASP A 51 6.87 -14.83 -18.34
C ASP A 51 6.71 -13.67 -17.34
N PRO A 52 5.68 -12.83 -17.51
CA PRO A 52 5.46 -11.69 -16.62
C PRO A 52 5.10 -12.16 -15.21
N VAL A 53 5.75 -11.54 -14.22
CA VAL A 53 5.57 -11.78 -12.79
C VAL A 53 5.01 -10.54 -12.12
N VAL A 54 3.84 -10.71 -11.52
CA VAL A 54 3.14 -9.69 -10.72
C VAL A 54 2.81 -10.28 -9.35
N ALA A 55 2.73 -9.44 -8.34
CA ALA A 55 2.35 -9.82 -6.98
C ALA A 55 1.27 -8.88 -6.45
N ASP A 56 0.53 -9.32 -5.43
CA ASP A 56 -0.49 -8.52 -4.75
C ASP A 56 -0.05 -8.25 -3.32
N LEU A 57 0.28 -7.00 -3.00
CA LEU A 57 0.74 -6.63 -1.66
C LEU A 57 -0.36 -6.81 -0.59
N ALA A 58 -1.64 -6.88 -0.97
CA ALA A 58 -2.70 -7.20 -0.02
C ALA A 58 -2.59 -8.64 0.51
N LYS A 59 -2.06 -9.56 -0.31
CA LYS A 59 -1.81 -10.97 0.05
C LYS A 59 -0.44 -11.20 0.68
N MET A 60 0.49 -10.27 0.43
CA MET A 60 1.81 -10.19 1.05
C MET A 60 1.87 -8.95 1.95
N PRO A 61 1.20 -8.98 3.12
CA PRO A 61 0.80 -7.76 3.84
C PRO A 61 1.96 -6.83 4.20
N HIS A 62 3.18 -7.38 4.28
CA HIS A 62 4.41 -6.62 4.42
C HIS A 62 5.49 -7.23 3.51
N LEU A 63 6.30 -6.38 2.89
CA LEU A 63 7.40 -6.77 2.01
C LEU A 63 8.70 -6.15 2.51
N LEU A 64 9.77 -6.94 2.53
CA LEU A 64 11.13 -6.48 2.79
C LEU A 64 11.93 -6.52 1.49
N VAL A 65 12.50 -5.38 1.08
CA VAL A 65 13.35 -5.27 -0.11
C VAL A 65 14.77 -4.95 0.33
N ALA A 66 15.72 -5.84 0.02
CA ALA A 66 17.13 -5.68 0.33
C ALA A 66 17.98 -5.88 -0.92
N GLY A 67 19.12 -5.19 -0.98
CA GLY A 67 20.05 -5.26 -2.11
C GLY A 67 21.21 -4.29 -1.92
N THR A 68 22.37 -4.64 -2.49
CA THR A 68 23.57 -3.79 -2.51
C THR A 68 23.40 -2.62 -3.48
N THR A 69 24.25 -1.60 -3.38
CA THR A 69 24.27 -0.49 -4.35
C THR A 69 24.48 -1.03 -5.77
N GLY A 70 23.68 -0.56 -6.73
CA GLY A 70 23.75 -1.01 -8.13
C GLY A 70 23.00 -2.32 -8.43
N SER A 71 22.44 -3.00 -7.43
CA SER A 71 21.64 -4.23 -7.63
C SER A 71 20.25 -3.99 -8.26
N GLY A 72 19.83 -2.74 -8.40
CA GLY A 72 18.51 -2.37 -8.93
C GLY A 72 17.41 -2.20 -7.89
N LYS A 73 17.73 -2.20 -6.58
CA LYS A 73 16.75 -2.00 -5.50
C LYS A 73 15.83 -0.79 -5.72
N SER A 74 16.41 0.39 -5.97
CA SER A 74 15.64 1.62 -6.14
C SER A 74 14.75 1.58 -7.37
N VAL A 75 15.24 1.00 -8.47
CA VAL A 75 14.45 0.78 -9.69
C VAL A 75 13.27 -0.16 -9.41
N GLY A 76 13.49 -1.23 -8.64
CA GLY A 76 12.42 -2.15 -8.21
C GLY A 76 11.36 -1.46 -7.35
N VAL A 77 11.77 -0.64 -6.37
CA VAL A 77 10.84 0.14 -5.54
C VAL A 77 10.00 1.11 -6.39
N ASN A 78 10.64 1.83 -7.31
CA ASN A 78 9.93 2.72 -8.24
C ASN A 78 8.96 1.96 -9.15
N ALA A 79 9.33 0.76 -9.62
CA ALA A 79 8.43 -0.10 -10.39
C ALA A 79 7.19 -0.51 -9.57
N MET A 80 7.36 -0.82 -8.28
CA MET A 80 6.23 -1.13 -7.37
C MET A 80 5.32 0.08 -7.14
N ILE A 81 5.89 1.27 -6.87
CA ILE A 81 5.12 2.50 -6.67
C ILE A 81 4.34 2.85 -7.93
N LEU A 82 5.01 2.85 -9.08
CA LEU A 82 4.38 3.13 -10.37
C LEU A 82 3.27 2.13 -10.69
N SER A 83 3.46 0.84 -10.38
CA SER A 83 2.42 -0.17 -10.58
C SER A 83 1.13 0.19 -9.86
N MET A 84 1.22 0.65 -8.60
CA MET A 84 0.05 1.11 -7.85
C MET A 84 -0.53 2.39 -8.44
N LEU A 85 0.30 3.37 -8.82
CA LEU A 85 -0.17 4.62 -9.43
C LEU A 85 -0.88 4.43 -10.78
N TYR A 86 -0.51 3.40 -11.55
CA TYR A 86 -1.18 3.06 -12.81
C TYR A 86 -2.56 2.42 -12.63
N LYS A 87 -2.89 1.93 -11.42
CA LYS A 87 -4.11 1.16 -11.15
C LYS A 87 -5.04 1.82 -10.14
N ALA A 88 -4.49 2.51 -9.15
CA ALA A 88 -5.22 3.02 -7.99
C ALA A 88 -5.45 4.53 -8.08
N GLN A 89 -6.66 4.97 -7.75
CA GLN A 89 -6.94 6.37 -7.45
C GLN A 89 -6.49 6.71 -6.02
N PRO A 90 -6.30 8.01 -5.67
CA PRO A 90 -5.91 8.43 -4.31
C PRO A 90 -6.87 7.99 -3.20
N GLU A 91 -8.08 7.62 -3.55
CA GLU A 91 -9.09 7.09 -2.64
C GLU A 91 -8.95 5.58 -2.37
N ASP A 92 -8.32 4.86 -3.29
CA ASP A 92 -8.09 3.42 -3.18
C ASP A 92 -6.80 3.14 -2.40
N VAL A 93 -5.74 3.91 -2.68
CA VAL A 93 -4.41 3.74 -2.10
C VAL A 93 -3.83 5.09 -1.68
N ARG A 94 -3.27 5.11 -0.48
CA ARG A 94 -2.63 6.26 0.13
C ARG A 94 -1.22 5.90 0.61
N PHE A 95 -0.27 6.80 0.39
CA PHE A 95 1.14 6.59 0.73
C PHE A 95 1.57 7.46 1.90
N ILE A 96 2.39 6.87 2.77
CA ILE A 96 3.31 7.59 3.65
C ILE A 96 4.69 7.20 3.16
N MET A 97 5.40 8.14 2.56
CA MET A 97 6.76 7.92 2.06
C MET A 97 7.77 8.47 3.07
N ILE A 98 8.76 7.64 3.42
CA ILE A 98 9.81 8.00 4.37
C ILE A 98 11.15 7.84 3.62
N ASP A 99 11.85 8.96 3.40
CA ASP A 99 13.14 9.01 2.72
C ASP A 99 14.13 9.90 3.49
N PRO A 100 14.82 9.36 4.51
CA PRO A 100 15.70 10.14 5.36
C PRO A 100 16.97 10.61 4.64
N LYS A 101 17.24 10.09 3.43
CA LYS A 101 18.40 10.48 2.63
C LYS A 101 18.02 11.41 1.47
N MET A 102 16.73 11.58 1.19
CA MET A 102 16.19 12.39 0.09
C MET A 102 16.74 12.01 -1.29
N LEU A 103 16.96 10.72 -1.54
CA LEU A 103 17.59 10.24 -2.77
C LEU A 103 16.61 9.61 -3.76
N GLU A 104 15.57 8.95 -3.28
CA GLU A 104 14.82 8.01 -4.09
C GLU A 104 13.34 8.39 -4.20
N LEU A 105 12.73 8.85 -3.11
CA LEU A 105 11.28 9.08 -3.04
C LEU A 105 10.86 10.55 -3.14
N SER A 106 11.81 11.49 -3.04
CA SER A 106 11.53 12.92 -3.17
C SER A 106 10.88 13.31 -4.51
N VAL A 107 11.08 12.51 -5.56
CA VAL A 107 10.43 12.67 -6.87
C VAL A 107 8.90 12.54 -6.81
N TYR A 108 8.37 11.88 -5.78
CA TYR A 108 6.93 11.68 -5.60
C TYR A 108 6.27 12.80 -4.78
N GLU A 109 7.01 13.83 -4.39
CA GLU A 109 6.45 14.95 -3.63
C GLU A 109 5.27 15.59 -4.37
N GLY A 110 4.19 15.89 -3.63
CA GLY A 110 3.00 16.54 -4.17
C GLY A 110 2.02 15.66 -4.95
N ILE A 111 2.28 14.35 -5.12
CA ILE A 111 1.26 13.46 -5.74
C ILE A 111 0.00 13.38 -4.86
N PRO A 112 -1.21 13.29 -5.44
CA PRO A 112 -2.45 13.30 -4.66
C PRO A 112 -2.63 12.07 -3.78
N HIS A 113 -1.87 10.99 -4.00
CA HIS A 113 -1.88 9.77 -3.18
C HIS A 113 -1.13 9.92 -1.85
N LEU A 114 -0.29 10.93 -1.67
CA LEU A 114 0.40 11.15 -0.40
C LEU A 114 -0.59 11.56 0.70
N LEU A 115 -0.37 11.05 1.92
CA LEU A 115 -1.08 11.52 3.13
C LEU A 115 -0.36 12.69 3.80
N THR A 116 0.93 12.82 3.53
CA THR A 116 1.82 13.86 4.04
C THR A 116 2.94 14.05 3.03
N GLU A 117 3.61 15.20 3.10
CA GLU A 117 4.90 15.42 2.42
C GLU A 117 5.87 14.28 2.74
N VAL A 118 6.81 14.01 1.82
CA VAL A 118 7.80 12.94 1.99
C VAL A 118 8.59 13.19 3.28
N VAL A 119 8.50 12.22 4.19
CA VAL A 119 9.07 12.36 5.54
C VAL A 119 10.57 12.16 5.47
N THR A 120 11.32 13.19 5.83
CA THR A 120 12.79 13.19 5.82
C THR A 120 13.39 13.12 7.22
N ASP A 121 12.71 13.66 8.23
CA ASP A 121 13.15 13.60 9.62
C ASP A 121 12.79 12.25 10.27
N MET A 122 13.75 11.64 10.97
CA MET A 122 13.57 10.33 11.59
C MET A 122 12.60 10.33 12.78
N LYS A 123 12.43 11.47 13.47
CA LYS A 123 11.42 11.62 14.54
C LYS A 123 10.01 11.69 13.93
N ASP A 124 9.88 12.40 12.81
CA ASP A 124 8.61 12.46 12.08
C ASP A 124 8.26 11.11 11.47
N ALA A 125 9.25 10.33 11.02
CA ALA A 125 9.06 8.95 10.59
C ALA A 125 8.47 8.07 11.71
N ALA A 126 9.00 8.19 12.93
CA ALA A 126 8.45 7.49 14.10
C ALA A 126 7.01 7.92 14.40
N ASN A 127 6.69 9.21 14.26
CA ASN A 127 5.33 9.72 14.43
C ASN A 127 4.37 9.19 13.35
N ALA A 128 4.81 9.09 12.10
CA ALA A 128 4.00 8.55 11.00
C ALA A 128 3.67 7.05 11.22
N LEU A 129 4.61 6.28 11.75
CA LEU A 129 4.37 4.89 12.14
C LEU A 129 3.38 4.78 13.31
N ARG A 130 3.52 5.61 14.35
CA ARG A 130 2.53 5.68 15.46
C ARG A 130 1.14 6.04 14.96
N TRP A 131 1.04 7.00 14.04
CA TRP A 131 -0.22 7.35 13.40
C TRP A 131 -0.82 6.14 12.66
N SER A 132 0.01 5.36 11.97
CA SER A 132 -0.43 4.15 11.26
C SER A 132 -1.01 3.10 12.20
N VAL A 133 -0.43 2.95 13.40
CA VAL A 133 -0.98 2.09 14.47
C VAL A 133 -2.33 2.60 14.97
N ASN A 134 -2.46 3.91 15.24
CA ASN A 134 -3.73 4.49 15.69
C ASN A 134 -4.84 4.37 14.63
N GLU A 135 -4.52 4.58 13.35
CA GLU A 135 -5.48 4.41 12.26
C GLU A 135 -5.88 2.94 12.06
N MET A 136 -4.94 2.00 12.28
CA MET A 136 -5.26 0.57 12.32
C MET A 136 -6.28 0.25 13.42
N GLU A 137 -6.07 0.74 14.65
CA GLU A 137 -7.02 0.55 15.75
C GLU A 137 -8.39 1.19 15.46
N ARG A 138 -8.41 2.38 14.88
CA ARG A 138 -9.63 3.06 14.45
C ARG A 138 -10.42 2.21 13.45
N ARG A 139 -9.72 1.63 12.47
CA ARG A 139 -10.32 0.72 11.47
C ARG A 139 -10.86 -0.55 12.13
N TYR A 140 -10.17 -1.12 13.11
CA TYR A 140 -10.69 -2.27 13.86
C TYR A 140 -11.99 -1.95 14.61
N LYS A 141 -12.06 -0.79 15.26
CA LYS A 141 -13.30 -0.33 15.93
C LYS A 141 -14.44 -0.15 14.92
N LEU A 142 -14.15 0.46 13.77
CA LEU A 142 -15.12 0.65 12.68
C LEU A 142 -15.60 -0.69 12.09
N MET A 143 -14.68 -1.64 11.88
CA MET A 143 -15.01 -3.00 11.42
C MET A 143 -15.94 -3.72 12.40
N SER A 144 -15.64 -3.63 13.70
CA SER A 144 -16.48 -4.19 14.76
C SER A 144 -17.88 -3.57 14.77
N ALA A 145 -17.97 -2.23 14.75
CA ALA A 145 -19.24 -1.50 14.74
C ALA A 145 -20.11 -1.80 13.51
N LEU A 146 -19.49 -2.01 12.35
CA LEU A 146 -20.18 -2.36 11.10
C LEU A 146 -20.39 -3.88 10.93
N GLY A 147 -19.86 -4.73 11.82
CA GLY A 147 -19.91 -6.18 11.69
C GLY A 147 -19.25 -6.70 10.41
N VAL A 148 -18.06 -6.20 10.07
CA VAL A 148 -17.27 -6.62 8.90
C VAL A 148 -15.88 -7.10 9.32
N ARG A 149 -15.24 -7.94 8.50
CA ARG A 149 -13.97 -8.61 8.84
C ARG A 149 -12.74 -8.07 8.11
N ASN A 150 -12.92 -7.17 7.15
CA ASN A 150 -11.84 -6.60 6.36
C ASN A 150 -12.21 -5.20 5.82
N LEU A 151 -11.20 -4.49 5.32
CA LEU A 151 -11.34 -3.16 4.73
C LEU A 151 -12.33 -3.12 3.58
N ALA A 152 -12.33 -4.14 2.71
CA ALA A 152 -13.29 -4.23 1.60
C ALA A 152 -14.74 -4.29 2.09
N GLY A 153 -14.98 -4.90 3.26
CA GLY A 153 -16.27 -4.91 3.93
C GLY A 153 -16.68 -3.53 4.45
N ILE A 154 -15.74 -2.75 4.99
CA ILE A 154 -16.00 -1.35 5.41
C ILE A 154 -16.46 -0.53 4.20
N THR A 155 -15.68 -0.56 3.11
CA THR A 155 -15.98 0.21 1.89
C THR A 155 -17.33 -0.16 1.28
N ARG A 156 -17.73 -1.43 1.37
CA ARG A 156 -19.03 -1.91 0.87
C ARG A 156 -20.22 -1.43 1.71
N LYS A 157 -20.08 -1.40 3.04
CA LYS A 157 -21.17 -0.96 3.95
C LYS A 157 -21.26 0.56 4.07
N SER A 158 -20.15 1.26 3.86
CA SER A 158 -20.07 2.71 3.90
C SER A 158 -19.49 3.24 2.58
N PRO A 159 -20.30 3.31 1.50
CA PRO A 159 -19.83 3.81 0.20
C PRO A 159 -19.46 5.30 0.23
N LYS A 160 -19.89 6.04 1.27
CA LYS A 160 -19.38 7.38 1.55
C LYS A 160 -17.90 7.27 1.86
N ARG A 161 -17.09 7.70 0.89
CA ARG A 161 -15.63 7.66 0.96
C ARG A 161 -15.18 8.49 2.16
N PRO A 162 -14.36 7.94 3.07
CA PRO A 162 -13.88 8.71 4.21
C PRO A 162 -13.03 9.87 3.68
N ALA A 163 -13.30 11.08 4.16
CA ALA A 163 -12.36 12.18 3.99
C ALA A 163 -11.08 11.80 4.73
N TRP A 164 -9.99 11.65 3.99
CA TRP A 164 -8.64 11.45 4.53
C TRP A 164 -8.13 12.79 5.08
N ASP A 165 -8.82 13.36 6.08
CA ASP A 165 -8.33 14.56 6.75
C ASP A 165 -7.21 14.14 7.72
N VAL A 166 -6.00 14.04 7.18
CA VAL A 166 -4.79 13.78 7.97
C VAL A 166 -3.96 15.05 8.01
N ARG A 167 -4.04 15.75 9.15
CA ARG A 167 -3.23 16.94 9.41
C ARG A 167 -1.89 16.52 10.03
N PHE A 168 -0.91 16.19 9.20
CA PHE A 168 0.48 16.12 9.63
C PHE A 168 1.05 17.55 9.71
N ARG A 169 1.69 17.89 10.83
CA ARG A 169 2.33 19.19 11.03
C ARG A 169 3.50 19.33 10.05
N THR A 170 3.41 20.25 9.09
CA THR A 170 4.54 20.63 8.24
C THR A 170 5.36 21.76 8.88
N ARG A 171 6.62 21.89 8.44
CA ARG A 171 7.65 22.76 9.07
C ARG A 171 7.36 24.27 8.91
N THR A 172 6.46 24.66 8.01
CA THR A 172 6.06 26.06 7.75
C THR A 172 4.94 26.46 8.72
N GLY A 173 5.33 26.94 9.90
CA GLY A 173 4.47 27.10 11.05
C GLY A 173 3.25 28.02 10.90
N SER A 174 2.13 27.55 11.46
CA SER A 174 1.17 28.36 12.21
C SER A 174 0.65 27.55 13.43
N ARG A 175 0.52 28.23 14.59
CA ARG A 175 0.01 27.73 15.90
C ARG A 175 -1.53 27.62 15.84
N ALA A 176 -2.30 26.80 16.55
CA ALA A 176 -2.20 25.90 17.71
C ALA A 176 -3.24 24.76 17.46
N THR A 177 -3.27 23.57 18.07
CA THR A 177 -3.31 23.16 19.49
C THR A 177 -3.10 21.64 19.53
N SER A 178 -2.29 21.15 20.47
CA SER A 178 -2.31 19.78 21.02
C SER A 178 -2.08 18.58 20.07
N MET A 179 -1.38 17.54 20.55
CA MET A 179 -1.33 16.22 19.89
C MET A 179 -2.62 15.42 20.17
N ASP A 180 -3.76 16.11 20.18
CA ASP A 180 -5.05 15.46 20.35
C ASP A 180 -5.47 14.83 19.04
N VAL A 181 -5.55 13.50 19.09
CA VAL A 181 -6.12 12.65 18.05
C VAL A 181 -7.61 12.95 17.98
N GLN A 182 -8.00 13.99 17.25
CA GLN A 182 -9.36 14.10 16.73
C GLN A 182 -9.36 13.59 15.29
N HIS A 183 -9.44 12.26 15.17
CA HIS A 183 -10.15 11.71 14.02
C HIS A 183 -11.56 12.30 14.02
N PRO A 184 -12.16 12.59 12.84
CA PRO A 184 -13.54 13.05 12.79
C PRO A 184 -14.39 12.12 13.64
N VAL A 185 -15.05 12.72 14.65
CA VAL A 185 -15.99 12.02 15.51
C VAL A 185 -17.01 11.39 14.57
N LEU A 186 -17.20 10.08 14.70
CA LEU A 186 -18.36 9.44 14.10
C LEU A 186 -19.57 10.10 14.78
N GLU A 187 -20.18 11.09 14.13
CA GLU A 187 -21.53 11.49 14.48
C GLU A 187 -22.31 10.18 14.51
N LYS A 188 -22.88 9.91 15.70
CA LYS A 188 -23.74 8.75 15.94
C LYS A 188 -24.59 8.57 14.69
N LEU A 189 -24.35 7.49 13.95
CA LEU A 189 -25.39 6.90 13.14
C LEU A 189 -26.48 6.58 14.17
N ARG A 190 -27.46 7.49 14.30
CA ARG A 190 -28.76 7.24 14.89
C ARG A 190 -29.41 6.21 13.98
N ILE A 191 -28.94 4.96 14.09
CA ILE A 191 -29.76 3.82 13.75
C ILE A 191 -30.85 3.87 14.80
N SER A 192 -32.01 4.32 14.34
CA SER A 192 -33.24 4.35 15.10
C SER A 192 -33.41 3.02 15.82
N TRP A 193 -33.48 3.09 17.14
CA TRP A 193 -33.96 2.02 17.99
C TRP A 193 -35.43 1.75 17.65
N TYR A 194 -35.72 0.96 16.61
CA TYR A 194 -37.03 0.36 16.38
C TYR A 194 -36.89 -0.84 15.43
N TRP A 195 -37.47 -1.97 15.86
CA TRP A 195 -37.50 -3.32 15.24
C TRP A 195 -36.26 -4.17 15.58
N LEU A 196 -36.29 -5.14 16.50
CA LEU A 196 -37.34 -6.11 16.82
C LEU A 196 -37.42 -6.42 18.33
N MET A 197 -38.64 -6.33 18.85
CA MET A 197 -39.08 -6.92 20.11
C MET A 197 -39.30 -8.45 19.97
N ASN A 198 -39.17 -9.15 21.11
CA ASN A 198 -39.88 -10.37 21.53
C ASN A 198 -39.65 -11.68 20.74
N LEU A 199 -38.86 -12.63 21.27
CA LEU A 199 -39.20 -13.82 22.14
C LEU A 199 -39.69 -15.05 21.32
N PRO A 200 -39.65 -16.31 21.80
CA PRO A 200 -39.15 -16.92 23.07
C PRO A 200 -38.08 -18.04 22.79
N THR A 201 -37.41 -18.76 23.68
CA THR A 201 -37.41 -19.11 25.12
C THR A 201 -35.98 -19.12 25.63
#